data_AF-A0A961CEM8-F1
#
_entry.id   AF-A0A961CEM8-F1
#
_cell.length_a   1.000
_cell.length_b   1.000
_cell.length_c   1.000
_cell.angle_alpha   90.00
_cell.angle_beta   90.00
_cell.angle_gamma   90.00
#
_symmetry.space_group_name_H-M   'P 1'
#
loop_
_entity.id
_entity.type
_entity.pdbx_description
1 polymer ?
#
loop_
_entity_poly.entity_id
_entity_poly.type
_entity_poly.pdbx_seq_one_letter_code
_entity_poly.pdbx_strand_id
1 'polypeptide(L)'
;MTLPADVQQIDQTGYVWAFLDEAAAPDRVVQGALIVGGDSDEPFLARVVDVIDGPTGRSIVHLDVVGVPDQAIDELRHAHLLPQ
;
A
#
# COMPACT_ATOMS: atom_id res chain seq x y z
N MET A 1 -9.18 -1.48 -1.32
CA MET A 1 -8.66 -1.87 0.00
C MET A 1 -7.73 -0.76 0.42
N THR A 2 -7.93 -0.18 1.60
CA THR A 2 -7.15 0.96 2.10
C THR A 2 -6.37 0.56 3.36
N LEU A 3 -5.09 0.92 3.40
CA LEU A 3 -4.21 0.80 4.55
C LEU A 3 -3.72 2.22 4.90
N PRO A 4 -4.11 2.79 6.06
CA PRO A 4 -3.54 4.05 6.52
C PRO A 4 -2.02 3.94 6.58
N ALA A 5 -1.32 4.82 5.85
CA ALA A 5 0.13 4.82 5.75
C ALA A 5 0.60 6.21 5.32
N ASP A 6 1.73 6.67 5.86
CA ASP A 6 2.37 7.90 5.41
C ASP A 6 3.50 7.55 4.43
N VAL A 7 3.49 8.12 3.22
CA VAL A 7 4.50 7.87 2.19
C VAL A 7 5.92 8.30 2.61
N GLN A 8 6.03 9.18 3.60
CA GLN A 8 7.31 9.62 4.18
C GLN A 8 7.77 8.74 5.34
N GLN A 9 6.91 7.85 5.85
CA GLN A 9 7.23 6.93 6.95
C GLN A 9 8.02 5.72 6.41
N ILE A 10 9.29 5.99 6.13
CA ILE A 10 10.26 5.03 5.59
C ILE A 10 11.22 4.61 6.70
N ASP A 11 11.49 3.30 6.81
CA ASP A 11 12.44 2.77 7.79
C ASP A 11 13.81 2.44 7.16
N GLN A 12 14.66 1.71 7.91
CA GLN A 12 16.01 1.36 7.47
C GLN A 12 16.05 0.44 6.25
N THR A 13 14.94 -0.23 5.92
CA THR A 13 14.81 -1.07 4.71
C THR A 13 14.66 -0.22 3.45
N GLY A 14 14.31 1.07 3.59
CA GLY A 14 14.00 1.95 2.47
C GLY A 14 12.56 1.81 1.95
N TYR A 15 11.73 0.99 2.59
CA TYR A 15 10.31 0.87 2.28
C TYR A 15 9.43 1.71 3.20
N VAL A 16 8.28 2.15 2.69
CA VAL A 16 7.22 2.71 3.52
C VAL A 16 6.70 1.61 4.43
N TRP A 17 6.39 1.93 5.69
CA TRP A 17 5.84 0.93 6.60
C TRP A 17 4.59 1.42 7.31
N ALA A 18 3.68 0.49 7.61
CA ALA A 18 2.47 0.73 8.39
C ALA A 18 2.12 -0.49 9.24
N PHE A 19 1.20 -0.31 10.19
CA PHE A 19 0.71 -1.43 11.00
C PHE A 19 -0.42 -2.17 10.30
N LEU A 20 -0.34 -3.50 10.30
CA LEU A 20 -1.31 -4.36 9.62
C LEU A 20 -2.74 -4.23 10.18
N ASP A 21 -2.85 -4.04 11.49
CA ASP A 21 -4.13 -3.94 12.21
C ASP A 21 -4.90 -2.65 11.91
N GLU A 22 -4.27 -1.67 11.27
CA GLU A 22 -4.90 -0.42 10.81
C GLU A 22 -5.55 -0.59 9.42
N ALA A 23 -5.28 -1.69 8.70
CA ALA A 23 -5.93 -1.97 7.43
C ALA A 23 -7.43 -2.21 7.60
N ALA A 24 -8.24 -1.73 6.64
CA ALA A 24 -9.67 -2.03 6.62
C ALA A 24 -9.98 -3.53 6.40
N ALA A 25 -9.05 -4.28 5.82
CA ALA A 25 -9.15 -5.73 5.60
C ALA A 25 -7.77 -6.40 5.76
N PRO A 26 -7.28 -6.60 6.99
CA PRO A 26 -5.91 -7.07 7.26
C PRO A 26 -5.59 -8.43 6.63
N ASP A 27 -6.58 -9.32 6.54
CA ASP A 27 -6.49 -10.64 5.92
C ASP A 27 -6.14 -10.61 4.42
N ARG A 28 -6.33 -9.46 3.77
CA ARG A 28 -5.99 -9.24 2.36
C ARG A 28 -4.62 -8.60 2.16
N VAL A 29 -3.94 -8.14 3.22
CA VAL A 29 -2.58 -7.60 3.14
C VAL A 29 -1.61 -8.78 3.18
N VAL A 30 -1.31 -9.32 2.01
CA VAL A 30 -0.37 -10.43 1.87
C VAL A 30 0.78 -10.03 0.95
N GLN A 31 1.95 -10.62 1.18
CA GLN A 31 3.14 -10.38 0.36
C GLN A 31 2.82 -10.48 -1.14
N GLY A 32 3.26 -9.48 -1.91
CA GLY A 32 3.03 -9.36 -3.35
C GLY A 32 1.69 -8.72 -3.75
N ALA A 33 0.75 -8.52 -2.82
CA ALA A 33 -0.51 -7.84 -3.13
C ALA A 33 -0.27 -6.37 -3.51
N LEU A 34 -1.06 -5.87 -4.47
CA LEU A 34 -1.15 -4.45 -4.78
C LEU A 34 -2.32 -3.85 -3.98
N ILE A 35 -2.02 -2.83 -3.18
CA ILE A 35 -2.99 -2.19 -2.29
C ILE A 35 -2.95 -0.66 -2.47
N VAL A 36 -3.98 0.01 -1.95
CA VAL A 36 -3.99 1.47 -1.81
C VAL A 36 -3.60 1.79 -0.37
N GLY A 37 -2.50 2.53 -0.21
CA GLY A 37 -2.07 3.15 1.03
C GLY A 37 -2.46 4.62 1.09
N GLY A 38 -2.27 5.28 2.24
CA GLY A 38 -2.54 6.71 2.40
C GLY A 38 -3.87 7.01 3.09
N ASP A 39 -4.22 8.29 3.09
CA ASP A 39 -5.53 8.77 3.51
C ASP A 39 -6.44 9.08 2.31
N SER A 40 -7.60 9.69 2.55
CA SER A 40 -8.56 10.02 1.50
C SER A 40 -8.12 11.17 0.60
N ASP A 41 -7.20 12.02 1.07
CA ASP A 41 -6.78 13.22 0.37
C ASP A 41 -5.52 12.94 -0.46
N GLU A 42 -4.61 12.10 0.04
CA GLU A 42 -3.36 11.71 -0.62
C GLU A 42 -3.15 10.18 -0.68
N PRO A 43 -3.95 9.44 -1.46
CA PRO A 43 -3.78 8.00 -1.61
C PRO A 43 -2.63 7.64 -2.55
N PHE A 44 -1.95 6.52 -2.28
CA PHE A 44 -0.91 5.97 -3.15
C PHE A 44 -1.09 4.47 -3.39
N LEU A 45 -0.65 3.97 -4.54
CA LEU A 45 -0.56 2.55 -4.83
C LEU A 45 0.78 2.01 -4.34
N ALA A 46 0.74 0.87 -3.64
CA ALA A 46 1.93 0.18 -3.21
C ALA A 46 1.80 -1.33 -3.29
N ARG A 47 2.94 -1.99 -3.48
CA ARG A 47 3.05 -3.44 -3.40
C ARG A 47 3.53 -3.84 -2.00
N VAL A 48 2.86 -4.82 -1.40
CA VAL A 48 3.29 -5.41 -0.13
C VAL A 48 4.59 -6.18 -0.35
N VAL A 49 5.67 -5.74 0.28
CA VAL A 49 7.00 -6.37 0.20
C VAL A 49 7.07 -7.56 1.15
N ASP A 50 6.66 -7.37 2.39
CA ASP A 50 6.54 -8.39 3.41
C ASP A 50 5.58 -7.95 4.54
N VAL A 51 5.30 -8.88 5.43
CA VAL A 51 4.61 -8.65 6.70
C VAL A 51 5.46 -9.30 7.77
N ILE A 52 5.95 -8.50 8.71
CA ILE A 52 6.85 -8.95 9.78
C ILE A 52 6.26 -8.70 11.16
N ASP A 53 6.72 -9.45 12.15
CA ASP A 53 6.40 -9.15 13.54
C ASP A 53 7.17 -7.90 13.98
N GLY A 54 6.44 -6.84 14.29
CA GLY A 54 7.00 -5.59 14.76
C GLY A 54 7.23 -5.56 16.28
N PRO A 55 7.82 -4.47 16.78
CA PRO A 55 7.93 -4.22 18.21
C PRO A 55 6.55 -4.26 18.84
N THR A 56 6.45 -4.70 20.10
CA THR A 56 5.18 -4.78 20.86
C THR A 56 4.16 -5.83 20.36
N GLY A 57 4.55 -6.71 19.44
CA GLY A 57 3.68 -7.79 18.94
C GLY A 57 2.66 -7.35 17.89
N ARG A 58 2.79 -6.13 17.36
CA ARG A 58 2.00 -5.65 16.22
C ARG A 58 2.73 -5.98 14.93
N SER A 59 2.02 -6.53 13.95
CA SER A 59 2.62 -6.81 12.64
C SER A 59 2.82 -5.52 11.85
N ILE A 60 3.99 -5.39 11.24
CA ILE A 60 4.38 -4.30 10.35
C ILE A 60 4.29 -4.80 8.90
N VAL A 61 3.82 -3.93 8.02
CA VAL A 61 3.73 -4.17 6.58
C VAL A 61 4.71 -3.24 5.89
N HIS A 62 5.65 -3.76 5.10
CA HIS A 62 6.48 -2.93 4.23
C HIS A 62 5.87 -2.80 2.85
N LEU A 63 5.95 -1.59 2.30
CA LEU A 63 5.28 -1.14 1.10
C LEU A 63 6.29 -0.53 0.13
N ASP A 64 6.31 -1.08 -1.07
CA ASP A 64 7.05 -0.55 -2.23
C ASP A 64 6.10 0.32 -3.04
N VAL A 65 6.30 1.64 -3.01
CA VAL A 65 5.39 2.62 -3.62
C VAL A 65 5.52 2.57 -5.13
N VAL A 66 4.40 2.34 -5.81
CA VAL A 66 4.34 2.17 -7.27
C VAL A 66 3.93 3.47 -7.97
N GLY A 67 3.08 4.30 -7.33
CA GLY A 67 2.61 5.56 -7.89
C GLY A 67 1.30 6.02 -7.26
N VAL A 68 0.57 6.91 -7.93
CA VAL A 68 -0.73 7.40 -7.47
C VAL A 68 -1.89 6.67 -8.18
N PRO A 69 -3.02 6.37 -7.50
CA PRO A 69 -4.12 5.59 -8.09
C PRO A 69 -4.72 6.21 -9.36
N ASP A 70 -4.90 7.53 -9.37
CA ASP A 70 -5.53 8.21 -10.51
C ASP A 70 -4.69 8.07 -11.78
N GLN A 71 -3.37 8.26 -11.67
CA GLN A 71 -2.46 8.04 -12.78
C GLN A 71 -2.48 6.58 -13.27
N ALA A 72 -2.55 5.61 -12.35
CA ALA A 72 -2.66 4.22 -12.74
C ALA A 72 -3.98 3.92 -13.47
N ILE A 73 -5.09 4.52 -13.05
CA ILE A 73 -6.38 4.38 -13.74
C ILE A 73 -6.30 4.98 -15.15
N ASP A 74 -5.73 6.17 -15.30
CA ASP A 74 -5.58 6.83 -16.59
C ASP A 74 -4.75 5.98 -17.57
N GLU A 75 -3.63 5.42 -17.12
CA GLU A 75 -2.80 4.53 -17.94
C GLU A 75 -3.51 3.22 -18.29
N LEU A 76 -4.27 2.64 -17.35
CA LEU A 76 -5.05 1.43 -17.62
C LEU A 76 -6.19 1.68 -18.63
N ARG A 77 -6.83 2.85 -18.58
CA ARG A 77 -7.81 3.28 -19.60
C ARG A 77 -7.13 3.47 -20.95
N HIS A 78 -5.98 4.12 -20.99
CA HIS A 78 -5.19 4.31 -22.22
C HIS A 78 -4.79 2.97 -22.85
N ALA A 79 -4.44 1.99 -22.01
CA ALA A 79 -4.12 0.63 -22.42
C ALA A 79 -5.35 -0.23 -22.80
N HIS A 80 -6.58 0.30 -22.72
CA HIS A 80 -7.83 -0.42 -22.96
C HIS A 80 -8.05 -1.63 -22.03
N LEU A 81 -7.44 -1.60 -20.84
CA LEU A 81 -7.60 -2.63 -19.80
C LEU A 81 -8.75 -2.33 -18.84
N LEU A 82 -9.26 -1.10 -18.87
CA LEU A 82 -10.50 -0.69 -18.22
C LEU A 82 -11.52 -0.24 -19.27
N PRO A 83 -12.82 -0.50 -19.04
CA PRO A 83 -13.88 0.07 -19.87
C PRO A 83 -13.83 1.61 -19.81
N GLN A 84 -14.19 2.23 -20.93
CA GLN A 84 -14.17 3.69 -21.12
C GLN A 84 -15.22 4.39 -20.25
#